data_AF-A0A815RIK5-F1
#
_entry.id   AF-A0A815RIK5-F1
#
_cell.length_a   1.000
_cell.length_b   1.000
_cell.length_c   1.000
_cell.angle_alpha   90.00
_cell.angle_beta   90.00
_cell.angle_gamma   90.00
#
_symmetry.space_group_name_H-M   'P 1'
#
loop_
_entity.id
_entity.type
_entity.pdbx_description
1 polymer ?
#
loop_
_entity_poly.entity_id
_entity_poly.type
_entity_poly.pdbx_seq_one_letter_code
_entity_poly.pdbx_strand_id
1 'polypeptide(L)'
;MESQDITMNETSSSSSSIKYSSLSTSAKLNVTKAKTNKRKLMLFIEGYDFQSKIFNKNKTIKFWRCTDRSCGMILYTNLDNEFIRFARKVIDHSHLPNPAQLKIRNLRETMRERAENELLPLQEIAEQEIRKALLTAETLAVLPRVTTI
;
A
#
# COMPACT_ATOMS: atom_id res chain seq x y z
N MET A 1 55.18 26.12 9.24
CA MET A 1 53.80 26.46 8.83
C MET A 1 53.49 25.56 7.65
N GLU A 2 53.03 24.34 7.95
CA GLU A 2 52.67 23.34 6.95
C GLU A 2 51.15 23.23 6.94
N SER A 3 50.55 23.63 5.83
CA SER A 3 49.12 23.48 5.55
C SER A 3 48.87 22.08 5.01
N GLN A 4 47.98 21.32 5.66
CA GLN A 4 47.52 20.02 5.16
C GLN A 4 46.17 20.20 4.44
N ASP A 5 46.17 19.88 3.15
CA ASP A 5 44.99 19.86 2.28
C ASP A 5 44.07 18.68 2.61
N ILE A 6 42.78 18.97 2.79
CA ILE A 6 41.71 18.00 3.02
C ILE A 6 41.10 17.63 1.68
N THR A 7 41.36 16.40 1.21
CA THR A 7 40.75 15.84 -0.01
C THR A 7 39.40 15.19 0.34
N MET A 8 38.31 15.73 -0.20
CA MET A 8 36.98 15.10 -0.12
C MET A 8 36.82 14.07 -1.24
N ASN A 9 36.57 12.80 -0.88
CA ASN A 9 36.22 11.75 -1.82
C ASN A 9 34.70 11.60 -1.92
N GLU A 10 34.18 11.75 -3.14
CA GLU A 10 32.78 11.51 -3.50
C GLU A 10 32.50 10.01 -3.63
N THR A 11 31.62 9.48 -2.78
CA THR A 11 31.10 8.12 -2.89
C THR A 11 29.96 8.09 -3.91
N SER A 12 30.20 7.44 -5.04
CA SER A 12 29.27 7.25 -6.14
C SER A 12 28.22 6.18 -5.79
N SER A 13 26.96 6.62 -5.69
CA SER A 13 25.79 5.76 -5.51
C SER A 13 25.52 4.94 -6.77
N SER A 14 25.83 3.64 -6.70
CA SER A 14 25.58 2.67 -7.76
C SER A 14 24.13 2.19 -7.72
N SER A 15 23.28 2.77 -8.58
CA SER A 15 21.89 2.35 -8.78
C SER A 15 21.83 1.05 -9.59
N SER A 16 21.80 -0.08 -8.89
CA SER A 16 21.58 -1.41 -9.48
C SER A 16 20.13 -1.54 -9.98
N SER A 17 19.93 -1.36 -11.29
CA SER A 17 18.64 -1.55 -11.96
C SER A 17 18.33 -3.04 -12.08
N ILE A 18 17.44 -3.54 -11.24
CA ILE A 18 16.90 -4.90 -11.33
C ILE A 18 16.00 -4.97 -12.55
N LYS A 19 16.48 -5.61 -13.62
CA LYS A 19 15.73 -5.84 -14.86
C LYS A 19 14.73 -6.99 -14.64
N TYR A 20 13.45 -6.67 -14.47
CA TYR A 20 12.38 -7.65 -14.50
C TYR A 20 12.13 -8.09 -15.94
N SER A 21 12.65 -9.27 -16.30
CA SER A 21 12.43 -9.95 -17.57
C SER A 21 10.95 -10.34 -17.71
N SER A 22 10.36 -9.97 -18.85
CA SER A 22 8.96 -10.18 -19.20
C SER A 22 8.62 -11.66 -19.34
N LEU A 23 7.98 -12.25 -18.33
CA LEU A 23 7.23 -13.50 -18.48
C LEU A 23 5.75 -13.18 -18.69
N SER A 24 5.33 -13.32 -19.95
CA SER A 24 3.93 -13.39 -20.37
C SER A 24 3.38 -14.77 -20.01
N THR A 25 3.05 -14.97 -18.75
CA THR A 25 2.10 -15.99 -18.31
C THR A 25 0.95 -15.23 -17.69
N SER A 26 -0.28 -15.53 -18.08
CA SER A 26 -1.51 -14.85 -17.64
C SER A 26 -1.80 -15.17 -16.16
N ALA A 27 -0.87 -14.83 -15.28
CA ALA A 27 -1.00 -14.98 -13.85
C ALA A 27 -2.10 -14.02 -13.40
N LYS A 28 -3.17 -14.60 -12.87
CA LYS A 28 -4.28 -13.85 -12.30
C LYS A 28 -3.74 -13.01 -11.14
N LEU A 29 -3.65 -11.69 -11.33
CA LEU A 29 -3.20 -10.79 -10.29
C LEU A 29 -4.15 -10.86 -9.09
N ASN A 30 -3.58 -10.97 -7.89
CA ASN A 30 -4.35 -11.02 -6.67
C ASN A 30 -4.76 -9.60 -6.27
N VAL A 31 -6.04 -9.27 -6.50
CA VAL A 31 -6.61 -7.96 -6.18
C VAL A 31 -7.32 -8.05 -4.83
N THR A 32 -6.74 -7.44 -3.81
CA THR A 32 -7.38 -7.29 -2.49
C THR A 32 -8.07 -5.92 -2.42
N LYS A 33 -9.23 -5.86 -1.76
CA LYS A 33 -10.00 -4.62 -1.57
C LYS A 33 -9.94 -4.22 -0.09
N ALA A 34 -9.82 -2.92 0.18
CA ALA A 34 -10.02 -2.38 1.53
C ALA A 34 -10.65 -0.99 1.45
N LYS A 35 -10.98 -0.39 2.60
CA LYS A 35 -11.52 0.97 2.67
C LYS A 35 -10.60 1.95 3.40
N THR A 36 -10.59 3.19 2.93
CA THR A 36 -10.00 4.32 3.68
C THR A 36 -10.81 4.63 4.94
N ASN A 37 -10.24 5.45 5.84
CA ASN A 37 -11.00 6.02 6.98
C ASN A 37 -12.26 6.80 6.54
N LYS A 38 -12.26 7.34 5.31
CA LYS A 38 -13.42 8.01 4.69
C LYS A 38 -14.34 7.03 3.93
N ARG A 39 -14.25 5.73 4.19
CA ARG A 39 -15.01 4.64 3.54
C ARG A 39 -14.88 4.55 2.02
N LYS A 40 -13.90 5.24 1.41
CA LYS A 40 -13.59 5.10 -0.02
C LYS A 40 -12.88 3.79 -0.30
N LEU A 41 -13.30 3.08 -1.35
CA LEU A 41 -12.70 1.83 -1.82
C LEU A 41 -11.26 2.07 -2.30
N MET A 42 -10.39 1.13 -1.93
CA MET A 42 -9.00 1.02 -2.36
C MET A 42 -8.71 -0.38 -2.87
N LEU A 43 -7.77 -0.47 -3.80
CA LEU A 43 -7.26 -1.74 -4.30
C LEU A 43 -5.82 -1.92 -3.84
N PHE A 44 -5.48 -3.16 -3.53
CA PHE A 44 -4.12 -3.59 -3.22
C PHE A 44 -3.74 -4.68 -4.21
N ILE A 45 -2.66 -4.45 -4.94
CA ILE A 45 -2.13 -5.36 -5.95
C ILE A 45 -0.62 -5.41 -5.74
N GLU A 46 -0.09 -6.62 -5.56
CA GLU A 46 1.36 -6.86 -5.40
C GLU A 46 2.00 -6.03 -4.26
N GLY A 47 1.25 -5.75 -3.20
CA GLY A 47 1.74 -4.97 -2.05
C GLY A 47 1.74 -3.45 -2.24
N TYR A 48 1.24 -2.96 -3.38
CA TYR A 48 1.00 -1.54 -3.66
C TYR A 48 -0.48 -1.20 -3.47
N ASP A 49 -0.75 -0.02 -2.95
CA ASP A 49 -2.10 0.47 -2.73
C ASP A 49 -2.50 1.54 -3.75
N PHE A 50 -3.74 1.47 -4.19
CA PHE A 50 -4.30 2.34 -5.21
C PHE A 50 -5.63 2.92 -4.76
N GLN A 51 -5.83 4.21 -5.04
CA GLN A 51 -7.07 4.93 -4.81
C GLN A 51 -7.80 5.20 -6.12
N SER A 52 -9.11 5.00 -6.12
CA SER A 52 -9.97 5.34 -7.26
C SER A 52 -9.93 6.84 -7.49
N LYS A 53 -9.68 7.23 -8.74
CA LYS A 53 -9.63 8.63 -9.14
C LYS A 53 -10.89 9.01 -9.90
N ILE A 54 -11.06 8.44 -11.09
CA ILE A 54 -12.03 8.87 -12.11
C ILE A 54 -12.47 7.61 -12.90
N PHE A 55 -13.54 7.74 -13.70
CA PHE A 55 -13.97 6.77 -14.72
C PHE A 55 -13.65 7.29 -16.12
N ASN A 56 -13.50 6.41 -17.11
CA ASN A 56 -13.39 6.85 -18.51
C ASN A 56 -14.67 7.57 -18.97
N LYS A 57 -14.58 8.26 -20.11
CA LYS A 57 -15.71 9.03 -20.67
C LYS A 57 -16.99 8.17 -20.77
N ASN A 58 -16.83 6.89 -21.11
CA ASN A 58 -17.93 5.95 -21.30
C ASN A 58 -18.35 5.23 -20.00
N LYS A 59 -17.72 5.54 -18.86
CA LYS A 59 -17.93 4.89 -17.55
C LYS A 59 -17.85 3.36 -17.55
N THR A 60 -17.03 2.77 -18.42
CA THR A 60 -16.77 1.32 -18.49
C THR A 60 -15.48 0.91 -17.76
N ILE A 61 -14.57 1.85 -17.52
CA ILE A 61 -13.26 1.60 -16.93
C ILE A 61 -13.03 2.55 -15.76
N LYS A 62 -12.53 2.01 -14.65
CA LYS A 62 -12.09 2.77 -13.48
C LYS A 62 -10.59 3.00 -13.54
N PHE A 63 -10.17 4.23 -13.28
CA PHE A 63 -8.77 4.60 -13.14
C PHE A 63 -8.39 4.66 -11.66
N TRP A 64 -7.30 4.00 -11.33
CA TRP A 64 -6.74 3.96 -10.00
C TRP A 64 -5.33 4.52 -10.03
N ARG A 65 -4.99 5.38 -9.06
CA ARG A 65 -3.64 5.92 -8.92
C ARG A 65 -3.01 5.33 -7.67
N CYS A 66 -1.72 5.03 -7.73
CA CYS A 66 -0.94 4.69 -6.54
C CYS A 66 -1.10 5.79 -5.47
N THR A 67 -1.13 5.41 -4.18
CA THR A 67 -1.35 6.39 -3.11
C THR A 67 -0.15 7.25 -2.79
N ASP A 68 1.05 6.76 -3.06
CA ASP A 68 2.26 7.56 -3.01
C ASP A 68 2.15 8.67 -4.06
N ARG A 69 2.21 9.93 -3.60
CA ARG A 69 2.06 11.10 -4.47
C ARG A 69 3.21 11.26 -5.45
N SER A 70 4.40 10.78 -5.08
CA SER A 70 5.58 10.76 -5.94
C SER A 70 5.48 9.70 -7.04
N CYS A 71 4.65 8.67 -6.82
CA CYS A 71 4.43 7.60 -7.76
C CYS A 71 3.46 8.01 -8.89
N GLY A 72 3.92 7.82 -10.13
CA GLY A 72 3.13 8.05 -11.35
C GLY A 72 2.30 6.85 -11.79
N MET A 73 2.29 5.74 -11.04
CA MET A 73 1.65 4.49 -11.48
C MET A 73 0.13 4.59 -11.47
N ILE A 74 -0.46 4.13 -12.58
CA ILE A 74 -1.90 4.11 -12.83
C ILE A 74 -2.31 2.70 -13.25
N LEU A 75 -3.42 2.25 -12.67
CA LEU A 75 -4.04 0.96 -12.87
C LEU A 75 -5.45 1.15 -13.47
N TYR A 76 -5.85 0.24 -14.35
CA TYR A 76 -7.18 0.19 -14.95
C TYR A 76 -7.90 -1.08 -14.50
N THR A 77 -9.15 -0.92 -14.07
CA THR A 77 -10.05 -2.05 -13.81
C THR A 77 -11.37 -1.87 -14.53
N ASN A 78 -12.12 -2.96 -14.68
CA ASN A 78 -13.53 -2.87 -15.06
C ASN A 78 -14.38 -2.34 -13.89
N LEU A 79 -15.70 -2.32 -14.07
CA LEU A 79 -16.65 -1.86 -13.06
C LEU A 79 -16.72 -2.78 -11.83
N ASP A 80 -16.44 -4.06 -11.99
CA ASP A 80 -16.40 -5.06 -10.91
C ASP A 80 -15.08 -5.03 -10.12
N ASN A 81 -14.18 -4.14 -10.53
CA ASN A 81 -12.83 -3.93 -10.00
C ASN A 81 -11.88 -5.11 -10.30
N GLU A 82 -12.13 -5.82 -11.38
CA GLU A 82 -11.20 -6.81 -11.93
C GLU A 82 -10.10 -6.11 -12.72
N PHE A 83 -8.87 -6.59 -12.54
CA PHE A 83 -7.69 -6.05 -13.19
C PHE A 83 -7.80 -6.14 -14.72
N ILE A 84 -7.53 -5.03 -15.41
CA ILE A 84 -7.39 -5.02 -16.88
C ILE A 84 -5.92 -4.88 -17.26
N ARG A 85 -5.27 -3.78 -16.85
CA ARG A 85 -3.87 -3.46 -17.17
C ARG A 85 -3.33 -2.31 -16.33
N PHE A 86 -2.03 -2.09 -16.40
CA PHE A 86 -1.38 -0.83 -15.98
C PHE A 86 -1.30 0.17 -17.15
N ALA A 87 -1.11 1.46 -16.84
CA ALA A 87 -0.95 2.51 -17.86
C ALA A 87 0.32 2.38 -18.67
N ARG A 88 1.38 1.93 -18.01
CA ARG A 88 2.70 1.70 -18.59
C ARG A 88 2.85 0.21 -18.86
N LYS A 89 3.65 -0.14 -19.88
CA LYS A 89 3.98 -1.54 -20.20
C LYS A 89 4.80 -2.20 -19.09
N VAL A 90 5.60 -1.41 -18.36
CA VAL A 90 6.43 -1.86 -17.25
C VAL A 90 5.81 -1.38 -15.94
N ILE A 91 5.72 -2.28 -14.97
CA ILE A 91 5.30 -1.97 -13.60
C ILE A 91 6.51 -1.38 -12.90
N ASP A 92 6.57 -0.05 -12.83
CA ASP A 92 7.71 0.67 -12.25
C ASP A 92 7.19 1.69 -11.22
N HIS A 93 7.16 1.25 -9.97
CA HIS A 93 6.85 2.11 -8.83
C HIS A 93 8.13 2.82 -8.36
N SER A 94 8.02 4.10 -8.03
CA SER A 94 9.11 4.90 -7.48
C SER A 94 9.40 4.61 -6.00
N HIS A 95 8.79 3.57 -5.43
CA HIS A 95 8.89 3.19 -4.03
C HIS A 95 8.71 1.69 -3.89
N LEU A 96 9.09 1.15 -2.74
CA LEU A 96 8.91 -0.26 -2.41
C LEU A 96 7.45 -0.58 -2.03
N PRO A 97 6.98 -1.82 -2.24
CA PRO A 97 5.71 -2.28 -1.72
C PRO A 97 5.65 -2.16 -0.20
N ASN A 98 4.46 -1.91 0.37
CA ASN A 98 4.27 -1.84 1.82
C ASN A 98 3.18 -2.81 2.30
N PRO A 99 3.48 -4.12 2.39
CA PRO A 99 2.51 -5.12 2.82
C PRO A 99 2.09 -4.97 4.29
N ALA A 100 2.93 -4.36 5.14
CA ALA A 100 2.60 -4.11 6.54
C ALA A 100 1.44 -3.11 6.67
N GLN A 101 1.43 -2.05 5.85
CA GLN A 101 0.33 -1.08 5.83
C GLN A 101 -1.00 -1.72 5.42
N LEU A 102 -1.00 -2.67 4.49
CA LEU A 102 -2.21 -3.43 4.12
C LEU A 102 -2.76 -4.20 5.32
N LYS A 103 -1.91 -4.94 6.04
CA LYS A 103 -2.32 -5.69 7.24
C LYS A 103 -2.91 -4.77 8.31
N ILE A 104 -2.27 -3.64 8.57
CA ILE A 104 -2.75 -2.64 9.55
C ILE A 104 -4.10 -2.06 9.12
N ARG A 105 -4.29 -1.76 7.82
CA ARG A 105 -5.58 -1.24 7.32
C ARG A 105 -6.69 -2.27 7.46
N ASN A 106 -6.45 -3.52 7.09
CA ASN A 106 -7.43 -4.59 7.23
C ASN A 106 -7.82 -4.78 8.70
N LEU A 107 -6.83 -4.80 9.61
CA LEU A 107 -7.09 -4.86 11.05
C LEU A 107 -7.98 -3.70 11.53
N ARG A 108 -7.69 -2.46 11.10
CA ARG A 108 -8.51 -1.30 11.44
C ARG A 108 -9.92 -1.37 10.87
N GLU A 109 -10.08 -1.92 9.68
CA GLU A 109 -11.40 -2.12 9.06
C GLU A 109 -12.21 -3.13 9.86
N THR A 110 -11.62 -4.27 10.23
CA THR A 110 -12.25 -5.29 11.09
C THR A 110 -12.62 -4.74 12.46
N MET A 111 -11.70 -4.05 13.14
CA MET A 111 -11.98 -3.41 14.43
C MET A 111 -13.14 -2.41 14.34
N ARG A 112 -13.18 -1.61 13.26
CA ARG A 112 -14.24 -0.64 13.04
C ARG A 112 -15.58 -1.34 12.80
N GLU A 113 -15.61 -2.36 11.96
CA GLU A 113 -16.81 -3.13 11.66
C GLU A 113 -17.38 -3.77 12.94
N ARG A 114 -16.53 -4.35 13.79
CA ARG A 114 -16.95 -4.88 15.08
C ARG A 114 -17.46 -3.79 16.02
N ALA A 115 -16.77 -2.66 16.11
CA ALA A 115 -17.19 -1.54 16.95
C ALA A 115 -18.56 -0.95 16.54
N GLU A 116 -18.93 -1.05 15.26
CA GLU A 116 -20.24 -0.61 14.77
C GLU A 116 -21.36 -1.63 15.02
N ASN A 117 -21.03 -2.93 15.12
CA ASN A 117 -22.01 -4.02 15.19
C ASN A 117 -22.12 -4.71 16.56
N GLU A 118 -21.16 -4.50 17.45
CA GLU A 118 -21.08 -5.17 18.75
C GLU A 118 -21.18 -4.16 19.90
N LEU A 119 -21.68 -4.62 21.05
CA LEU A 119 -21.80 -3.81 22.28
C LEU A 119 -20.58 -3.91 23.20
N LEU A 120 -19.49 -4.52 22.72
CA LEU A 120 -18.26 -4.65 23.50
C LEU A 120 -17.52 -3.30 23.61
N PRO A 121 -16.82 -3.03 24.72
CA PRO A 121 -15.93 -1.88 24.82
C PRO A 121 -14.87 -1.87 23.71
N LEU A 122 -14.54 -0.69 23.17
CA LEU A 122 -13.56 -0.54 22.08
C LEU A 122 -12.19 -1.13 22.42
N GLN A 123 -11.78 -1.04 23.69
CA GLN A 123 -10.53 -1.62 24.15
C GLN A 123 -10.53 -3.16 24.03
N GLU A 124 -11.64 -3.81 24.40
CA GLU A 124 -11.76 -5.25 24.33
C GLU A 124 -11.75 -5.75 22.88
N ILE A 125 -12.47 -5.05 21.99
CA ILE A 125 -12.42 -5.33 20.54
C ILE A 125 -10.98 -5.20 20.02
N ALA A 126 -10.28 -4.14 20.43
CA ALA A 126 -8.91 -3.89 19.98
C ALA A 126 -7.95 -5.01 20.42
N GLU A 127 -7.98 -5.41 21.70
CA GLU A 127 -7.14 -6.48 22.25
C GLU A 127 -7.42 -7.83 21.57
N GLN A 128 -8.70 -8.17 21.36
CA GLN A 128 -9.08 -9.41 20.69
C GLN A 128 -8.58 -9.45 19.25
N GLU A 129 -8.76 -8.37 18.48
CA GLU A 129 -8.35 -8.34 17.07
C GLU A 129 -6.83 -8.29 16.90
N ILE A 130 -6.10 -7.58 17.77
CA ILE A 130 -4.63 -7.60 17.78
C ILE A 130 -4.11 -9.02 18.05
N ARG A 131 -4.70 -9.73 19.02
CA ARG A 131 -4.34 -11.11 19.35
C ARG A 131 -4.60 -12.07 18.19
N LYS A 132 -5.73 -11.91 17.49
CA LYS A 132 -6.07 -12.73 16.31
C LYS A 132 -5.20 -12.45 15.10
N ALA A 133 -4.78 -11.20 14.90
CA ALA A 133 -4.06 -10.79 13.69
C ALA A 133 -2.62 -11.33 13.62
N LEU A 134 -2.10 -11.92 14.70
CA LEU A 134 -0.74 -12.51 14.78
C LEU A 134 0.32 -11.60 14.14
N LEU A 135 0.23 -10.30 14.42
CA LEU A 135 1.11 -9.32 13.80
C LEU A 135 2.55 -9.52 14.24
N THR A 136 3.49 -9.36 13.31
CA THR A 136 4.92 -9.37 13.61
C THR A 136 5.28 -8.15 14.47
N ALA A 137 6.38 -8.24 15.22
CA ALA A 137 6.89 -7.12 16.03
C ALA A 137 7.09 -5.84 15.19
N GLU A 138 7.58 -5.98 13.95
CA GLU A 138 7.72 -4.88 13.00
C GLU A 138 6.38 -4.20 12.68
N THR A 139 5.32 -4.98 12.47
CA THR A 139 4.00 -4.43 12.14
C THR A 139 3.35 -3.75 13.36
N LEU A 140 3.56 -4.33 14.55
CA LEU A 140 3.10 -3.75 15.82
C LEU A 140 3.76 -2.41 16.13
N ALA A 141 5.04 -2.23 15.76
CA ALA A 141 5.78 -0.99 15.98
C ALA A 141 5.19 0.22 15.22
N VAL A 142 4.44 -0.02 14.14
CA VAL A 142 3.80 1.03 13.31
C VAL A 142 2.40 1.40 13.83
N LEU A 143 1.85 0.68 14.81
CA LEU A 143 0.57 1.04 15.41
C LEU A 143 0.71 2.33 16.24
N PRO A 144 -0.27 3.26 16.15
CA PRO A 144 -0.25 4.47 16.95
C PRO A 144 -0.31 4.07 18.43
N ARG A 145 0.72 4.47 19.18
CA ARG A 145 0.73 4.28 20.64
C ARG A 145 -0.31 5.21 21.23
N VAL A 146 -1.18 4.68 22.08
CA VAL A 146 -2.10 5.50 22.87
C VAL A 146 -1.25 6.26 23.88
N THR A 147 -1.02 7.55 23.64
CA THR A 147 -0.53 8.46 24.68
C THR A 147 -1.71 8.77 25.58
N THR A 148 -1.69 8.22 26.80
CA THR A 148 -2.57 8.67 27.88
C THR A 148 -2.29 10.15 28.13
N ILE A 149 -3.32 10.97 27.92
CA ILE A 149 -3.33 12.41 28.23
C ILE A 149 -3.73 12.59 29.68
#